data_AF-A0A6V7K1X1-F1
#
_entry.id   AF-A0A6V7K1X1-F1
#
_cell.length_a   1.000
_cell.length_b   1.000
_cell.length_c   1.000
_cell.angle_alpha   90.00
_cell.angle_beta   90.00
_cell.angle_gamma   90.00
#
_symmetry.space_group_name_H-M   'P 1'
#
loop_
_entity.id
_entity.type
_entity.pdbx_description
1 polymer ?
#
loop_
_entity_poly.entity_id
_entity_poly.type
_entity_poly.pdbx_seq_one_letter_code
_entity_poly.pdbx_strand_id
1 'polypeptide(L)'
;LSNVVFLLLPPVLMHLFRDYGRFVNPGIHIIWFLLMVVGLSSAYFHATLSLVGQLLDELAILWVYVAGLCMFFPRRYFPNFLKNDRKMFSACALLPTIFATGLALVHPAVNAFALMCLGIPAFAFMFVELK
;
A
#
# COMPACT_ATOMS: atom_id res chain seq x y z
N LEU A 1 3.38 17.99 -12.71
CA LEU A 1 3.16 17.17 -13.94
C LEU A 1 3.39 15.68 -13.71
N SER A 2 4.44 15.25 -12.97
CA SER A 2 4.71 13.81 -12.73
C SER A 2 3.60 13.02 -12.01
N ASN A 3 2.79 13.65 -11.14
CA ASN A 3 1.76 12.95 -10.36
C ASN A 3 0.50 12.58 -11.16
N VAL A 4 0.33 13.15 -12.36
CA VAL A 4 -0.76 12.81 -13.27
C VAL A 4 -0.66 11.34 -13.72
N VAL A 5 0.55 10.79 -13.78
CA VAL A 5 0.77 9.37 -14.10
C VAL A 5 0.16 8.49 -13.00
N PHE A 6 0.38 8.78 -11.73
CA PHE A 6 -0.25 8.03 -10.63
C PHE A 6 -1.77 8.18 -10.55
N LEU A 7 -2.34 9.17 -11.25
CA LEU A 7 -3.78 9.43 -11.27
C LEU A 7 -4.47 8.80 -12.50
N LEU A 8 -3.81 8.79 -13.66
CA LEU A 8 -4.34 8.26 -14.92
C LEU A 8 -3.95 6.80 -15.20
N LEU A 9 -2.77 6.37 -14.76
CA LEU A 9 -2.28 5.00 -14.97
C LEU A 9 -3.17 3.97 -14.26
N PRO A 10 -3.59 4.14 -12.99
CA PRO A 10 -4.48 3.19 -12.33
C PRO A 10 -5.83 2.94 -13.01
N PRO A 11 -6.62 3.95 -13.45
CA PRO A 11 -7.87 3.70 -14.15
C PRO A 11 -7.68 3.05 -15.53
N VAL A 12 -6.60 3.37 -16.26
CA VAL A 12 -6.27 2.73 -17.53
C VAL A 12 -5.97 1.24 -17.33
N LEU A 13 -5.16 0.91 -16.32
CA LEU A 13 -4.83 -0.48 -16.03
C LEU A 13 -5.99 -1.25 -15.38
N MET A 14 -6.85 -0.59 -14.61
CA MET A 14 -8.08 -1.20 -14.08
C MET A 14 -9.07 -1.54 -15.20
N HIS A 15 -9.07 -0.75 -16.29
CA HIS A 15 -9.82 -1.07 -17.50
C HIS A 15 -9.17 -2.22 -18.29
N LEU A 16 -7.84 -2.21 -18.42
CA LEU A 16 -7.08 -3.22 -19.17
C LEU A 16 -7.06 -4.59 -18.48
N PHE A 17 -6.99 -4.63 -17.15
CA PHE A 17 -6.93 -5.85 -16.33
C PHE A 17 -8.27 -6.22 -15.70
N ARG A 18 -9.38 -5.68 -16.21
CA ARG A 18 -10.73 -5.89 -15.65
C ARG A 18 -11.12 -7.38 -15.62
N ASP A 19 -10.75 -8.13 -16.65
CA ASP A 19 -11.02 -9.56 -16.72
C ASP A 19 -10.07 -10.39 -15.83
N TYR A 20 -8.83 -9.92 -15.63
CA TYR A 20 -7.86 -10.56 -14.74
C TYR A 20 -8.26 -10.46 -13.26
N GLY A 21 -8.76 -9.29 -12.83
CA GLY A 21 -9.26 -9.07 -11.47
C GLY A 21 -10.53 -9.88 -11.16
N ARG A 22 -11.36 -10.15 -12.16
CA ARG A 22 -12.62 -10.90 -12.01
C ARG A 22 -12.40 -12.41 -11.87
N PHE A 23 -11.39 -12.96 -12.53
CA PHE A 23 -11.10 -14.40 -12.53
C PHE A 23 -10.08 -14.84 -11.47
N VAL A 24 -9.12 -13.98 -11.07
CA VAL A 24 -8.00 -14.40 -10.20
C VAL A 24 -8.14 -13.87 -8.78
N ASN A 25 -8.33 -12.57 -8.57
CA ASN A 25 -8.48 -12.00 -7.24
C ASN A 25 -9.04 -10.56 -7.27
N PRO A 26 -10.25 -10.31 -6.74
CA PRO A 26 -10.88 -8.98 -6.77
C PRO A 26 -10.14 -7.93 -5.94
N GLY A 27 -9.20 -8.32 -5.06
CA GLY A 27 -8.40 -7.40 -4.26
C GLY A 27 -7.53 -6.44 -5.07
N ILE A 28 -7.26 -6.74 -6.34
CA ILE A 28 -6.43 -5.91 -7.24
C ILE A 28 -7.10 -4.53 -7.40
N HIS A 29 -8.44 -4.48 -7.45
CA HIS A 29 -9.21 -3.23 -7.52
C HIS A 29 -8.99 -2.31 -6.32
N ILE A 30 -8.74 -2.87 -5.14
CA ILE A 30 -8.44 -2.09 -3.93
C ILE A 30 -7.07 -1.42 -4.08
N ILE A 31 -6.08 -2.11 -4.63
CA ILE A 31 -4.75 -1.55 -4.89
C ILE A 31 -4.83 -0.42 -5.91
N TRP A 32 -5.56 -0.62 -7.03
CA TRP A 32 -5.79 0.43 -8.03
C TRP A 32 -6.45 1.67 -7.43
N PHE A 33 -7.46 1.48 -6.59
CA PHE A 33 -8.14 2.57 -5.90
C PHE A 33 -7.21 3.33 -4.95
N LEU A 34 -6.45 2.61 -4.11
CA LEU A 34 -5.49 3.23 -3.20
C LEU A 34 -4.38 3.97 -3.97
N LEU A 35 -3.96 3.49 -5.13
CA LEU A 35 -2.96 4.16 -5.97
C LEU A 35 -3.48 5.49 -6.55
N MET A 36 -4.78 5.57 -6.88
CA MET A 36 -5.42 6.84 -7.23
C MET A 36 -5.42 7.82 -6.04
N VAL A 37 -5.67 7.34 -4.82
CA VAL A 37 -5.63 8.16 -3.60
C VAL A 37 -4.22 8.70 -3.36
N VAL A 38 -3.17 7.89 -3.54
CA VAL A 38 -1.77 8.36 -3.50
C VAL A 38 -1.54 9.48 -4.52
N GLY A 39 -1.95 9.28 -5.78
CA GLY A 39 -1.79 10.30 -6.83
C GLY A 39 -2.48 11.62 -6.49
N LEU A 40 -3.68 11.57 -5.91
CA LEU A 40 -4.44 12.74 -5.45
C LEU A 40 -3.76 13.42 -4.26
N SER A 41 -3.37 12.67 -3.23
CA SER A 41 -2.66 13.19 -2.05
C SER A 41 -1.33 13.84 -2.42
N SER A 42 -0.56 13.21 -3.30
CA SER A 42 0.70 13.76 -3.80
C SER A 42 0.49 15.02 -4.63
N ALA A 43 -0.53 15.06 -5.51
CA ALA A 43 -0.88 16.26 -6.25
C ALA A 43 -1.28 17.42 -5.32
N TYR A 44 -2.05 17.13 -4.27
CA TYR A 44 -2.44 18.10 -3.25
C TYR A 44 -1.21 18.62 -2.47
N PHE A 45 -0.29 17.73 -2.08
CA PHE A 45 0.96 18.13 -1.42
C PHE A 45 1.79 19.05 -2.31
N HIS A 46 2.00 18.69 -3.58
CA HIS A 46 2.79 19.52 -4.49
C HIS A 46 2.11 20.87 -4.82
N ALA A 47 0.77 20.92 -4.79
CA ALA A 47 0.03 22.16 -5.02
C ALA A 47 0.05 23.11 -3.82
N THR A 48 0.11 22.58 -2.59
CA THR A 48 -0.03 23.36 -1.36
C THR A 48 1.23 23.45 -0.51
N LEU A 49 2.23 22.59 -0.75
CA LEU A 49 3.43 22.36 0.08
C LEU A 49 3.09 22.18 1.57
N SER A 50 1.89 21.69 1.87
CA SER A 50 1.38 21.56 3.23
C SER A 50 1.90 20.30 3.91
N LEU A 51 2.28 20.42 5.18
CA LEU A 51 2.64 19.27 6.04
C LEU A 51 1.53 18.21 6.08
N VAL A 52 0.26 18.64 6.02
CA VAL A 52 -0.90 17.74 5.99
C VAL A 52 -0.93 16.94 4.68
N GLY A 53 -0.59 17.59 3.56
CA GLY A 53 -0.47 16.92 2.27
C GLY A 53 0.64 15.87 2.26
N GLN A 54 1.78 16.18 2.87
CA GLN A 54 2.90 15.24 3.01
C GLN A 54 2.48 14.01 3.83
N LEU A 55 1.82 14.23 4.98
CA LEU A 55 1.34 13.15 5.83
C LEU A 55 0.33 12.26 5.09
N LEU A 56 -0.60 12.86 4.36
CA LEU A 56 -1.62 12.12 3.59
C LEU A 56 -1.01 11.31 2.43
N ASP A 57 0.02 11.84 1.77
CA ASP A 57 0.71 11.14 0.67
C ASP A 57 1.47 9.91 1.20
N GLU A 58 2.31 10.12 2.20
CA GLU A 58 3.07 9.07 2.86
C GLU A 58 2.15 8.00 3.49
N LEU A 59 1.04 8.40 4.11
CA LEU A 59 0.07 7.47 4.68
C LEU A 59 -0.61 6.63 3.58
N ALA A 60 -1.00 7.26 2.46
CA ALA A 60 -1.60 6.55 1.35
C ALA A 60 -0.64 5.48 0.77
N ILE A 61 0.66 5.78 0.70
CA ILE A 61 1.69 4.80 0.29
C ILE A 61 1.75 3.62 1.26
N LEU A 62 1.72 3.87 2.57
CA LEU A 62 1.72 2.83 3.59
C LEU A 62 0.52 1.88 3.46
N TRP A 63 -0.66 2.42 3.16
CA TRP A 63 -1.86 1.62 2.89
C TRP A 63 -1.77 0.80 1.59
N VAL A 64 -1.23 1.37 0.51
CA VAL A 64 -0.95 0.63 -0.74
C VAL A 64 0.01 -0.53 -0.47
N TYR A 65 1.06 -0.29 0.32
CA TYR A 65 2.05 -1.31 0.64
C TYR A 65 1.44 -2.47 1.42
N VAL A 66 0.64 -2.19 2.45
CA VAL A 66 -0.03 -3.21 3.26
C VAL A 66 -1.06 -3.98 2.45
N ALA A 67 -1.82 -3.30 1.58
CA ALA A 67 -2.75 -3.96 0.65
C ALA A 67 -1.99 -4.87 -0.34
N GLY A 68 -0.86 -4.40 -0.86
CA GLY A 68 0.05 -5.17 -1.70
C GLY A 68 0.58 -6.41 -1.00
N LEU A 69 1.06 -6.27 0.24
CA LEU A 69 1.48 -7.41 1.07
C LEU A 69 0.33 -8.38 1.31
N CYS A 70 -0.85 -7.92 1.72
CA CYS A 70 -1.99 -8.81 1.96
C CYS A 70 -2.37 -9.62 0.71
N MET A 71 -2.15 -9.05 -0.48
CA MET A 71 -2.55 -9.64 -1.75
C MET A 71 -1.49 -10.53 -2.38
N PHE A 72 -0.27 -10.02 -2.51
CA PHE A 72 0.84 -10.64 -3.24
C PHE A 72 1.75 -11.50 -2.36
N PHE A 73 1.57 -11.51 -1.03
CA PHE A 73 2.41 -12.34 -0.17
C PHE A 73 2.26 -13.83 -0.52
N PRO A 74 3.35 -14.52 -0.90
CA PRO A 74 3.28 -15.91 -1.32
C PRO A 74 2.86 -16.80 -0.14
N ARG A 75 1.86 -17.66 -0.35
CA ARG A 75 1.44 -18.67 0.64
C ARG A 75 2.57 -19.59 1.11
N ARG A 76 3.68 -19.65 0.35
CA ARG A 76 4.88 -20.44 0.65
C ARG A 76 5.69 -19.92 1.84
N TYR A 77 5.61 -18.62 2.14
CA TYR A 77 6.30 -17.99 3.27
C TYR A 77 5.36 -17.73 4.47
N PHE A 78 4.15 -18.29 4.47
CA PHE A 78 3.28 -18.19 5.63
C PHE A 78 3.96 -18.87 6.83
N PRO A 79 4.17 -18.17 7.96
CA PRO A 79 4.65 -18.83 9.16
C PRO A 79 3.63 -19.90 9.57
N ASN A 80 4.12 -21.08 9.97
CA ASN A 80 3.27 -22.23 10.34
C ASN A 80 2.20 -21.90 11.40
N PHE A 81 2.43 -20.86 12.23
CA PHE A 81 1.47 -20.34 13.20
C PHE A 81 0.18 -19.76 12.59
N LEU A 82 0.24 -19.25 11.35
CA LEU A 82 -0.92 -18.66 10.66
C LEU A 82 -1.78 -19.67 9.89
N LYS A 83 -1.46 -20.98 9.96
CA LYS A 83 -2.23 -22.08 9.36
C LYS A 83 -2.76 -21.80 7.93
N ASN A 84 -2.00 -21.06 7.13
CA ASN A 84 -2.36 -20.68 5.75
C ASN A 84 -3.65 -19.83 5.61
N ASP A 85 -4.14 -19.24 6.70
CA ASP A 85 -5.34 -18.39 6.72
C ASP A 85 -5.03 -16.96 6.28
N ARG A 86 -5.31 -16.67 5.00
CA ARG A 86 -5.11 -15.33 4.40
C ARG A 86 -5.87 -14.22 5.14
N LYS A 87 -7.05 -14.53 5.70
CA LYS A 87 -7.86 -13.56 6.44
C LYS A 87 -7.18 -13.14 7.75
N MET A 88 -6.57 -14.09 8.45
CA MET A 88 -5.87 -13.84 9.70
C MET A 88 -4.57 -13.05 9.46
N PHE A 89 -3.82 -13.37 8.40
CA PHE A 89 -2.67 -12.57 7.98
C PHE A 89 -3.06 -11.15 7.60
N SER A 90 -4.12 -10.98 6.81
CA SER A 90 -4.62 -9.65 6.44
C SER A 90 -5.09 -8.86 7.66
N ALA A 91 -5.78 -9.48 8.62
CA ALA A 91 -6.14 -8.83 9.88
C ALA A 91 -4.91 -8.45 10.72
N CYS A 92 -3.93 -9.35 10.85
CA CYS A 92 -2.67 -9.08 11.54
C CYS A 92 -1.85 -7.96 10.88
N ALA A 93 -1.96 -7.75 9.57
CA ALA A 93 -1.31 -6.63 8.89
C ALA A 93 -2.14 -5.33 8.99
N LEU A 94 -3.47 -5.41 8.87
CA LEU A 94 -4.36 -4.25 8.89
C LEU A 94 -4.49 -3.62 10.28
N LEU A 95 -4.57 -4.40 11.36
CA LEU A 95 -4.69 -3.89 12.72
C LEU A 95 -3.54 -2.95 13.13
N PRO A 96 -2.25 -3.33 13.02
CA PRO A 96 -1.15 -2.43 13.33
C PRO A 96 -1.08 -1.26 12.35
N THR A 97 -1.51 -1.43 11.10
CA THR A 97 -1.58 -0.35 10.10
C THR A 97 -2.60 0.72 10.50
N ILE A 98 -3.79 0.32 10.96
CA ILE A 98 -4.82 1.23 11.47
C ILE A 98 -4.33 1.94 12.74
N PHE A 99 -3.69 1.21 13.65
CA PHE A 99 -3.13 1.79 14.87
C PHE A 99 -2.01 2.79 14.56
N ALA A 100 -1.09 2.43 13.66
CA ALA A 100 -0.03 3.31 13.19
C ALA A 100 -0.59 4.55 12.47
N THR A 101 -1.67 4.39 11.70
CA THR A 101 -2.38 5.51 11.06
C THR A 101 -2.95 6.48 12.11
N GLY A 102 -3.59 5.95 13.15
CA GLY A 102 -4.09 6.78 14.26
C GLY A 102 -2.96 7.52 14.99
N LEU A 103 -1.84 6.84 15.22
CA LEU A 103 -0.65 7.45 15.84
C LEU A 103 0.00 8.51 14.94
N ALA A 104 0.03 8.29 13.62
CA ALA A 104 0.58 9.21 12.64
C ALA A 104 -0.20 10.53 12.56
N LEU A 105 -1.51 10.51 12.82
CA LEU A 105 -2.34 11.73 12.91
C LEU A 105 -1.98 12.58 14.14
N VAL A 106 -1.52 11.96 15.23
CA VAL A 106 -1.10 12.66 16.46
C VAL A 106 0.35 13.12 16.37
N HIS A 107 1.24 12.25 15.87
CA HIS A 107 2.65 12.53 15.67
C HIS A 107 3.07 12.21 14.24
N PRO A 108 3.19 13.22 13.36
CA PRO A 108 3.52 13.00 11.95
C PRO A 108 4.88 12.32 11.74
N ALA A 109 5.82 12.45 12.69
CA ALA A 109 7.11 11.77 12.66
C ALA A 109 7.00 10.23 12.68
N VAL A 110 5.92 9.67 13.25
CA VAL A 110 5.70 8.22 13.31
C VAL A 110 5.48 7.64 11.91
N ASN A 111 4.87 8.42 11.01
CA ASN A 111 4.56 7.98 9.65
C ASN A 111 5.82 7.72 8.81
N ALA A 112 6.76 8.67 8.84
CA ALA A 112 8.04 8.53 8.16
C ALA A 112 8.83 7.33 8.71
N PHE A 113 8.83 7.13 10.03
CA PHE A 113 9.49 5.98 10.64
C PHE A 113 8.86 4.65 10.22
N ALA A 114 7.52 4.59 10.16
CA ALA A 114 6.80 3.40 9.70
C ALA A 114 7.15 3.06 8.25
N LEU A 115 7.18 4.05 7.35
CA LEU A 115 7.60 3.87 5.96
C LEU A 115 9.04 3.37 5.83
N MET A 116 9.98 3.96 6.58
CA MET A 116 11.38 3.51 6.57
C MET A 116 11.50 2.06 7.05
N CYS A 117 10.78 1.70 8.11
CA CYS A 117 10.81 0.35 8.66
C CYS A 117 10.19 -0.67 7.70
N LEU A 118 9.16 -0.29 6.94
CA LEU A 118 8.55 -1.12 5.89
C LEU A 118 9.37 -1.18 4.59
N GLY A 119 10.24 -0.20 4.33
CA GLY A 119 11.17 -0.24 3.22
C GLY A 119 12.17 -1.40 3.32
N ILE A 120 12.68 -1.68 4.52
CA ILE A 120 13.65 -2.77 4.78
C ILE A 120 13.12 -4.14 4.32
N PRO A 121 11.94 -4.61 4.75
CA PRO A 121 11.40 -5.88 4.27
C PRO A 121 11.07 -5.84 2.78
N ALA A 122 10.65 -4.69 2.22
CA ALA A 122 10.39 -4.56 0.79
C ALA A 122 11.65 -4.88 -0.05
N PHE A 123 12.78 -4.27 0.31
CA PHE A 123 14.06 -4.53 -0.35
C PHE A 123 14.54 -5.96 -0.11
N ALA A 124 14.36 -6.49 1.11
CA ALA A 124 14.72 -7.87 1.41
C ALA A 124 13.94 -8.87 0.54
N PHE A 125 12.62 -8.70 0.38
CA PHE A 125 11.80 -9.53 -0.48
C PHE A 125 12.18 -9.40 -1.95
N MET A 126 12.43 -8.17 -2.42
CA MET A 126 12.90 -7.95 -3.80
C MET A 126 14.21 -8.70 -4.07
N PHE A 127 15.18 -8.65 -3.16
CA PHE A 127 16.45 -9.36 -3.29
C PHE A 127 16.29 -10.89 -3.28
N VAL A 128 15.33 -11.41 -2.50
CA VAL A 128 15.05 -12.85 -2.44
C VAL A 128 14.39 -13.34 -3.73
N GLU A 129 13.47 -12.56 -4.32
CA GLU A 129 12.74 -12.96 -5.54
C GLU A 129 13.57 -12.77 -6.82
N LEU A 130 14.55 -11.86 -6.83
CA LEU A 130 15.47 -11.65 -7.96
C LEU A 130 16.58 -12.70 -8.07
N LYS A 131 16.69 -13.62 -7.09
CA LYS A 131 17.72 -14.66 -7.02
C LYS A 131 17.16 -16.03 -7.38
#